data_AF-A0A4R5KJC6-F1
#
_entry.id   AF-A0A4R5KJC6-F1
#
_cell.length_a   1.000
_cell.length_b   1.000
_cell.length_c   1.000
_cell.angle_alpha   90.00
_cell.angle_beta   90.00
_cell.angle_gamma   90.00
#
_symmetry.space_group_name_H-M   'P 1'
#
loop_
_entity.id
_entity.type
_entity.pdbx_description
1 polymer ?
#
loop_
_entity_poly.entity_id
_entity_poly.type
_entity_poly.pdbx_seq_one_letter_code
_entity_poly.pdbx_strand_id
1 'polypeptide(L)'
;MAWLSKKISDLTGTEGRAEDFLELTVRSAPGLKEPKKLDVLPEEIKTLKGAGELVILEIGTNGDRKQLIVTLAEWKKLSPKIDEIVAAAPGLKGRRPGQRPNLGG
;
A
#
# COMPACT_ATOMS: atom_id res chain seq x y z
N MET A 1 30.26 -32.49 3.00
CA MET A 1 28.88 -32.48 3.52
C MET A 1 28.29 -31.11 3.25
N ALA A 2 27.43 -30.98 2.25
CA ALA A 2 26.69 -29.74 2.00
C ALA A 2 25.47 -29.72 2.94
N TRP A 3 25.42 -28.74 3.84
CA TRP A 3 24.24 -28.52 4.68
C TRP A 3 23.14 -27.93 3.80
N LEU A 4 22.21 -28.76 3.34
CA LEU A 4 20.99 -28.27 2.72
C LEU A 4 20.11 -27.67 3.81
N SER A 5 20.09 -26.34 3.88
CA SER A 5 19.13 -25.61 4.71
C SER A 5 17.74 -25.80 4.11
N LYS A 6 16.91 -26.59 4.80
CA LYS A 6 15.49 -26.76 4.47
C LYS A 6 14.68 -25.67 5.19
N LYS A 7 13.65 -25.17 4.50
CA LYS A 7 12.64 -24.27 5.07
C LYS A 7 11.25 -24.88 4.93
N ILE A 8 10.32 -24.41 5.75
CA ILE A 8 8.92 -24.83 5.78
C ILE A 8 8.07 -23.59 5.46
N SER A 9 7.11 -23.72 4.54
CA SER A 9 6.17 -22.63 4.24
C SER A 9 5.27 -22.34 5.43
N ASP A 10 5.15 -21.05 5.78
CA ASP A 10 4.23 -20.60 6.81
C ASP A 10 2.75 -20.74 6.38
N LEU A 11 2.46 -20.83 5.07
CA LEU A 11 1.10 -20.94 4.55
C LEU A 11 0.59 -22.37 4.49
N THR A 12 1.43 -23.31 4.05
CA THR A 12 1.00 -24.69 3.77
C THR A 12 1.75 -25.74 4.59
N GLY A 13 2.85 -25.39 5.25
CA GLY A 13 3.74 -26.35 5.89
C GLY A 13 4.60 -27.17 4.92
N THR A 14 4.64 -26.79 3.64
CA THR A 14 5.44 -27.50 2.63
C THR A 14 6.93 -27.30 2.89
N GLU A 15 7.69 -28.40 2.97
CA GLU A 15 9.16 -28.38 3.04
C GLU A 15 9.78 -28.15 1.66
N GLY A 16 10.77 -27.27 1.60
CA GLY A 16 11.54 -26.98 0.38
C GLY A 16 12.97 -26.55 0.69
N ARG A 17 13.75 -26.27 -0.35
CA ARG A 17 15.08 -25.66 -0.19
C ARG A 17 14.90 -24.20 0.12
N ALA A 18 15.72 -23.63 1.01
CA ALA A 18 15.63 -22.23 1.39
C ALA A 18 15.66 -21.24 0.20
N GLU A 19 16.33 -21.62 -0.90
CA GLU A 19 16.46 -20.84 -2.14
C GLU A 19 15.14 -20.70 -2.91
N ASP A 20 14.21 -21.63 -2.71
CA ASP A 20 12.92 -21.66 -3.42
C ASP A 20 11.85 -20.79 -2.72
N PHE A 21 12.16 -20.22 -1.55
CA PHE A 21 11.23 -19.42 -0.75
C PHE A 21 11.35 -17.93 -1.06
N LEU A 22 10.21 -17.24 -0.94
CA LEU A 22 10.07 -15.79 -1.01
C LEU A 22 9.66 -15.25 0.36
N GLU A 23 10.11 -14.03 0.67
CA GLU A 23 9.68 -13.29 1.86
C GLU A 23 8.41 -12.47 1.53
N LEU A 24 7.28 -12.84 2.14
CA LEU A 24 6.04 -12.08 2.07
C LEU A 24 5.85 -11.26 3.35
N THR A 25 5.76 -9.94 3.25
CA THR A 25 5.51 -9.06 4.40
C THR A 25 4.06 -8.59 4.43
N VAL A 26 3.31 -8.97 5.47
CA VAL A 26 1.98 -8.44 5.76
C VAL A 26 2.13 -7.18 6.61
N ARG A 27 1.84 -6.02 6.01
CA ARG A 27 1.99 -4.70 6.69
C ARG A 27 0.77 -4.27 7.48
N SER A 28 -0.43 -4.64 7.03
CA SER A 28 -1.69 -4.28 7.67
C SER A 28 -2.76 -5.31 7.31
N ALA A 29 -3.49 -5.78 8.31
CA ALA A 29 -4.67 -6.64 8.17
C ALA A 29 -5.55 -6.48 9.43
N PRO A 30 -6.87 -6.73 9.35
CA PRO A 30 -7.72 -6.74 10.53
C PRO A 30 -7.17 -7.69 11.62
N GLY A 31 -6.98 -7.19 12.84
CA GLY A 31 -6.42 -7.96 13.95
C GLY A 31 -4.88 -8.06 13.96
N LEU A 32 -4.19 -7.54 12.96
CA LEU A 32 -2.73 -7.50 12.92
C LEU A 32 -2.20 -6.35 13.77
N LYS A 33 -1.54 -6.66 14.88
CA LYS A 33 -0.96 -5.67 15.80
C LYS A 33 0.36 -5.08 15.30
N GLU A 34 1.13 -5.87 14.58
CA GLU A 34 2.45 -5.50 14.07
C GLU A 34 2.72 -6.21 12.73
N PRO A 35 3.53 -5.63 11.83
CA PRO A 35 3.88 -6.27 10.57
C PRO A 35 4.50 -7.66 10.80
N LYS A 36 4.11 -8.62 9.97
CA LYS A 36 4.64 -10.00 10.03
C LYS A 36 5.27 -10.36 8.70
N LYS A 37 6.34 -11.15 8.77
CA LYS A 37 7.02 -11.76 7.63
C LYS A 37 6.64 -13.23 7.58
N LEU A 38 6.42 -13.73 6.38
CA LEU A 38 6.10 -15.12 6.09
C LEU A 38 7.08 -15.63 5.04
N ASP A 39 7.63 -16.81 5.26
CA ASP A 39 8.36 -17.57 4.25
C ASP A 39 7.35 -18.38 3.44
N VAL A 40 7.24 -18.08 2.14
CA VAL A 40 6.21 -18.67 1.25
C VAL A 40 6.83 -19.15 -0.05
N LEU A 41 6.20 -20.12 -0.70
CA LEU A 41 6.58 -20.57 -2.03
C LEU A 41 5.93 -19.67 -3.10
N PRO A 42 6.60 -19.42 -4.24
CA PRO A 42 6.07 -18.59 -5.33
C PRO A 42 4.68 -19.01 -5.83
N GLU A 43 4.43 -20.31 -5.89
CA GLU A 43 3.16 -20.87 -6.37
C GLU A 43 2.00 -20.59 -5.41
N GLU A 44 2.26 -20.38 -4.11
CA GLU A 44 1.23 -20.08 -3.10
C GLU A 44 0.67 -18.66 -3.28
N ILE A 45 1.53 -17.71 -3.64
CA ILE A 45 1.17 -16.30 -3.82
C ILE A 45 0.77 -15.96 -5.26
N LYS A 46 0.91 -16.89 -6.20
CA LYS A 46 0.62 -16.67 -7.63
C LYS A 46 -0.83 -16.31 -7.91
N THR A 47 -1.74 -16.67 -7.01
CA THR A 47 -3.16 -16.29 -7.07
C THR A 47 -3.41 -14.85 -6.63
N LEU A 48 -2.49 -14.25 -5.86
CA LEU A 48 -2.59 -12.86 -5.43
C LEU A 48 -2.34 -11.95 -6.62
N LYS A 49 -3.36 -11.18 -6.98
CA LYS A 49 -3.24 -10.10 -7.96
C LYS A 49 -3.01 -8.80 -7.23
N GLY A 50 -1.99 -8.05 -7.63
CA GLY A 50 -1.82 -6.69 -7.16
C GLY A 50 -3.04 -5.86 -7.52
N ALA A 51 -3.65 -5.21 -6.54
CA ALA A 51 -4.64 -4.17 -6.79
C ALA A 51 -3.88 -2.93 -7.29
N GLY A 52 -3.82 -2.76 -8.61
CA GLY A 52 -3.25 -1.59 -9.27
C GLY A 52 -4.19 -0.39 -9.23
N GLU A 53 -3.64 0.80 -9.42
CA GLU A 53 -4.40 2.05 -9.58
C GLU A 53 -5.32 2.37 -8.40
N LEU A 54 -4.83 2.25 -7.18
CA LEU A 54 -5.58 2.64 -5.99
C LEU A 54 -5.32 4.11 -5.61
N VAL A 55 -6.37 4.78 -5.15
CA VAL A 55 -6.34 6.12 -4.58
C VAL A 55 -6.70 6.00 -3.10
N ILE A 56 -5.84 6.57 -2.25
CA ILE A 56 -6.05 6.63 -0.81
C ILE A 56 -6.57 8.01 -0.45
N LEU A 57 -7.74 8.05 0.16
CA LEU A 57 -8.45 9.26 0.57
C LEU A 57 -8.62 9.26 2.09
N GLU A 58 -8.66 10.45 2.68
CA GLU A 58 -9.04 10.66 4.08
C GLU A 58 -10.28 11.55 4.11
N ILE A 59 -11.34 11.07 4.74
CA ILE A 59 -12.59 11.81 4.93
C ILE A 59 -12.62 12.29 6.37
N GLY A 60 -12.65 13.61 6.56
CA GLY A 60 -12.81 14.25 7.86
C GLY A 60 -14.25 14.73 8.07
N THR A 61 -14.92 14.28 9.14
CA THR A 61 -16.23 14.79 9.56
C THR A 61 -16.23 15.03 11.06
N ASN A 62 -16.45 16.28 11.50
CA ASN A 62 -16.62 16.65 12.92
C ASN A 62 -15.55 16.09 13.88
N GLY A 63 -14.28 16.08 13.46
CA GLY A 63 -13.16 15.59 14.28
C GLY A 63 -12.80 14.13 14.02
N ASP A 64 -13.69 13.35 13.40
CA ASP A 64 -13.40 11.98 12.97
C ASP A 64 -12.72 11.97 11.61
N ARG A 65 -11.74 11.07 11.45
CA ARG A 65 -11.05 10.82 10.19
C ARG A 65 -11.19 9.35 9.82
N LYS A 66 -11.61 9.09 8.59
CA LYS A 66 -11.71 7.74 8.03
C LYS A 66 -10.92 7.64 6.74
N GLN A 67 -10.06 6.63 6.65
CA GLN A 67 -9.39 6.29 5.40
C GLN A 67 -10.35 5.54 4.47
N LEU A 68 -10.38 5.96 3.21
CA LEU A 68 -11.13 5.33 2.14
C LEU A 68 -10.15 5.00 1.01
N ILE A 69 -10.09 3.73 0.61
CA ILE A 69 -9.24 3.26 -0.49
C ILE A 69 -10.17 2.88 -1.63
N VAL A 70 -10.01 3.52 -2.79
CA VAL A 70 -10.83 3.28 -4.00
C VAL A 70 -9.93 3.06 -5.21
N THR A 71 -10.49 2.56 -6.31
CA THR A 71 -9.77 2.51 -7.58
C THR A 71 -9.73 3.89 -8.25
N LEU A 72 -8.75 4.12 -9.12
CA LEU A 72 -8.63 5.32 -9.93
C LEU A 72 -9.86 5.50 -10.83
N ALA A 73 -10.41 4.40 -11.34
CA ALA A 73 -11.64 4.42 -12.12
C ALA A 73 -12.82 4.96 -11.31
N GLU A 74 -13.00 4.52 -10.06
CA GLU A 74 -14.05 5.04 -9.18
C GLU A 74 -13.80 6.50 -8.81
N TRP A 75 -12.54 6.85 -8.53
CA TRP A 75 -12.13 8.23 -8.27
C TRP A 75 -12.48 9.18 -9.43
N LYS A 76 -12.23 8.76 -10.67
CA LYS A 76 -12.51 9.54 -11.89
C LYS A 76 -14.00 9.72 -12.18
N LYS A 77 -14.89 8.90 -11.59
CA LYS A 77 -16.35 9.11 -11.72
C LYS A 77 -16.84 10.37 -11.01
N LEU A 78 -16.11 10.84 -10.00
CA LEU A 78 -16.50 12.04 -9.23
C LEU A 78 -16.48 13.31 -10.09
N SER A 79 -15.56 13.40 -11.05
CA SER A 79 -15.52 14.50 -12.00
C SER A 79 -14.65 14.17 -13.21
N PRO A 80 -15.05 14.57 -14.44
CA PRO A 80 -14.21 14.42 -15.63
C PRO A 80 -12.91 15.25 -15.58
N LYS A 81 -12.82 16.21 -14.65
CA LYS A 81 -11.65 17.08 -14.44
C LYS A 81 -11.02 16.90 -13.07
N ILE A 82 -11.23 15.74 -12.42
CA ILE A 82 -10.79 15.53 -11.04
C ILE A 82 -9.27 15.75 -10.87
N ASP A 83 -8.48 15.35 -11.88
CA ASP A 83 -7.02 15.51 -11.85
C ASP A 83 -6.61 16.99 -11.86
N GLU A 84 -7.30 17.84 -12.63
CA GLU A 84 -7.09 19.30 -12.64
C GLU A 84 -7.49 19.94 -11.31
N ILE A 85 -8.62 19.50 -10.74
CA ILE A 85 -9.14 20.00 -9.46
C ILE A 85 -8.16 19.71 -8.32
N VAL A 86 -7.63 18.48 -8.26
CA VAL A 86 -6.64 18.08 -7.25
C VAL A 86 -5.35 18.86 -7.41
N ALA A 87 -4.87 19.04 -8.64
CA ALA A 87 -3.64 19.80 -8.91
C ALA A 87 -3.75 21.29 -8.49
N ALA A 88 -4.95 21.88 -8.63
CA ALA A 88 -5.23 23.25 -8.23
C ALA A 88 -5.53 23.41 -6.72
N ALA A 89 -5.77 22.32 -5.99
CA ALA A 89 -6.16 22.37 -4.59
C ALA A 89 -5.02 22.86 -3.68
N PRO A 90 -5.33 23.59 -2.59
CA PRO A 90 -4.33 23.95 -1.59
C PRO A 90 -3.74 22.71 -0.91
N GLY A 91 -2.41 22.68 -0.75
CA GLY A 91 -1.75 21.59 -0.01
C GLY A 91 -2.06 21.61 1.49
N LEU A 92 -1.95 20.46 2.15
CA LEU A 92 -2.25 20.23 3.57
C LEU A 92 -1.46 21.09 4.58
N LYS A 93 -0.41 21.80 4.14
CA LYS A 93 0.42 22.69 5.00
C LYS A 93 0.34 24.17 4.59
N GLY A 94 -0.74 24.60 3.95
CA GLY A 94 -0.89 26.00 3.50
C GLY A 94 0.11 26.43 2.42
N ARG A 95 0.88 25.49 1.86
CA ARG A 95 1.78 25.73 0.74
C ARG A 95 0.98 25.57 -0.55
N ARG A 96 0.77 26.66 -1.27
CA ARG A 96 0.38 26.60 -2.68
C ARG A 96 1.54 25.98 -3.46
N PRO A 97 1.31 24.91 -4.25
CA PRO A 97 2.31 24.43 -5.19
C PRO A 97 2.76 25.58 -6.09
N GLY A 98 4.06 25.86 -6.15
CA GLY A 98 4.64 26.92 -7.00
C GLY A 98 4.86 28.29 -6.34
N GLN A 99 4.44 28.52 -5.10
CA GLN A 99 4.71 29.79 -4.42
C GLN A 99 5.98 29.67 -3.54
N ARG A 100 7.09 30.26 -4.00
CA ARG A 100 8.27 30.47 -3.16
C ARG A 100 7.92 31.51 -2.08
N PRO A 101 8.20 31.26 -0.79
CA PRO A 101 8.08 32.32 0.22
C PRO A 101 9.07 33.41 -0.14
N ASN A 102 8.57 34.62 -0.42
CA ASN A 102 9.41 35.81 -0.49
C ASN A 102 9.82 36.13 0.95
N LEU A 103 10.99 35.65 1.39
CA LEU A 103 11.64 36.13 2.60
C LEU A 103 12.22 37.51 2.28
N GLY A 104 11.42 38.55 2.46
CA GLY A 104 11.85 39.93 2.30
C GLY A 104 11.29 40.81 3.42
N GLY A 105 12.19 41.39 4.21
CA GLY A 105 11.92 42.43 5.22
C GLY A 105 12.30 42.03 6.62
#